data_AF-A0AAE0JWN2-F1
#
_entry.id   AF-A0AAE0JWN2-F1
#
_cell.length_a   1.000
_cell.length_b   1.000
_cell.length_c   1.000
_cell.angle_alpha   90.00
_cell.angle_beta   90.00
_cell.angle_gamma   90.00
#
_symmetry.space_group_name_H-M   'P 1'
#
loop_
_entity.id
_entity.type
_entity.pdbx_description
1 polymer ?
#
loop_
_entity_poly.entity_id
_entity_poly.type
_entity_poly.pdbx_seq_one_letter_code
_entity_poly.pdbx_strand_id
1 'polypeptide(L)'
;MEDQKMNQILASIDNKFAHLEEVLTNKFASIDSTLVSLDNRITSLDNRITSLDNRITSLDNKITSLDMDFRANNNSLLCRVIALRENDLRRNRNNAAVILNTHASLSPLLNIHTAIEIAEFPKDLGSLYELNALDIRRILEALHMTVEGKDLGDMREDLRRATVN
;
A
#
# COMPACT_ATOMS: atom_id res chain seq x y z
N MET A 1 97.10 -8.41 -3.44
CA MET A 1 96.17 -9.52 -3.10
C MET A 1 94.96 -9.00 -2.33
N GLU A 2 95.14 -8.07 -1.37
CA GLU A 2 94.03 -7.42 -0.66
C GLU A 2 93.16 -6.54 -1.57
N ASP A 3 93.74 -5.69 -2.42
CA ASP A 3 92.97 -4.87 -3.38
C ASP A 3 92.12 -5.70 -4.36
N GLN A 4 92.63 -6.85 -4.78
CA GLN A 4 91.90 -7.76 -5.67
C GLN A 4 90.71 -8.41 -4.95
N LYS A 5 90.88 -8.79 -3.68
CA LYS A 5 89.77 -9.25 -2.83
C LYS A 5 88.74 -8.13 -2.60
N MET A 6 89.20 -6.90 -2.33
CA MET A 6 88.32 -5.75 -2.16
C MET A 6 87.48 -5.49 -3.42
N ASN A 7 88.11 -5.47 -4.59
CA ASN A 7 87.42 -5.26 -5.87
C ASN A 7 86.41 -6.38 -6.17
N GLN A 8 86.72 -7.63 -5.83
CA GLN A 8 85.78 -8.74 -5.95
C GLN A 8 84.57 -8.58 -5.01
N ILE A 9 84.79 -8.12 -3.78
CA ILE A 9 83.72 -7.85 -2.82
C ILE A 9 82.82 -6.72 -3.32
N LEU A 10 83.38 -5.62 -3.79
CA LEU A 10 82.63 -4.48 -4.34
C LEU A 10 81.76 -4.92 -5.53
N ALA A 11 82.35 -5.63 -6.49
CA ALA A 11 81.59 -6.17 -7.62
C ALA A 11 80.47 -7.12 -7.19
N SER A 12 80.69 -7.94 -6.15
CA SER A 12 79.63 -8.80 -5.60
C SER A 12 78.51 -8.01 -4.95
N ILE A 13 78.84 -6.92 -4.25
CA ILE A 13 77.87 -6.02 -3.63
C ILE A 13 77.03 -5.34 -4.72
N ASP A 14 77.67 -4.76 -5.74
CA ASP A 14 76.97 -4.08 -6.84
C ASP A 14 75.97 -5.02 -7.54
N ASN A 15 76.38 -6.26 -7.81
CA ASN A 15 75.49 -7.27 -8.40
C ASN A 15 74.30 -7.61 -7.50
N LYS A 16 74.52 -7.73 -6.18
CA LYS A 16 73.42 -7.95 -5.23
C LYS A 16 72.50 -6.74 -5.14
N PHE A 17 73.05 -5.53 -5.21
CA PHE A 17 72.28 -4.29 -5.18
C PHE A 17 71.40 -4.17 -6.42
N ALA A 18 71.95 -4.38 -7.61
CA ALA A 18 71.21 -4.38 -8.87
C ALA A 18 70.09 -5.45 -8.87
N HIS A 19 70.38 -6.65 -8.36
CA HIS A 19 69.36 -7.70 -8.24
C HIS A 19 68.25 -7.34 -7.24
N LEU A 20 68.59 -6.72 -6.10
CA LEU A 20 67.60 -6.22 -5.15
C LEU A 20 66.73 -5.12 -5.74
N GLU A 21 67.31 -4.17 -6.47
CA GLU A 21 66.58 -3.11 -7.17
C GLU A 21 65.59 -3.68 -8.20
N GLU A 22 66.02 -4.66 -8.99
CA GLU A 22 65.17 -5.34 -9.96
C GLU A 22 63.99 -6.07 -9.27
N VAL A 23 64.28 -6.86 -8.24
CA VAL A 23 63.27 -7.61 -7.50
C VAL A 23 62.27 -6.68 -6.83
N LEU A 24 62.73 -5.59 -6.22
CA LEU A 24 61.85 -4.60 -5.58
C LEU A 24 60.98 -3.90 -6.61
N THR A 25 61.55 -3.45 -7.74
CA THR A 25 60.80 -2.80 -8.83
C THR A 25 59.68 -3.71 -9.34
N ASN A 26 59.99 -4.97 -9.61
CA ASN A 26 59.02 -5.96 -10.09
C ASN A 26 57.91 -6.24 -9.05
N LYS A 27 58.28 -6.32 -7.76
CA LYS A 27 57.30 -6.50 -6.68
C LYS A 27 56.38 -5.29 -6.55
N PHE A 28 56.91 -4.08 -6.59
CA PHE A 28 56.09 -2.86 -6.52
C PHE A 28 55.15 -2.74 -7.72
N ALA A 29 55.63 -2.99 -8.94
CA ALA A 29 54.77 -2.99 -10.13
C ALA A 29 53.62 -4.02 -10.04
N SER A 30 53.90 -5.21 -9.48
CA SER A 30 52.88 -6.23 -9.25
C SER A 30 51.86 -5.80 -8.19
N ILE A 31 52.33 -5.22 -7.08
CA ILE A 31 51.45 -4.67 -6.03
C ILE A 31 50.56 -3.57 -6.62
N ASP A 32 51.12 -2.62 -7.36
CA ASP A 32 50.38 -1.52 -7.98
C ASP A 32 49.28 -2.03 -8.93
N SER A 33 49.60 -3.01 -9.78
CA SER A 33 48.60 -3.65 -10.65
C SER A 33 47.48 -4.31 -9.85
N THR A 34 47.80 -4.92 -8.71
CA THR A 34 46.81 -5.57 -7.84
C THR A 34 45.93 -4.53 -7.15
N LEU A 35 46.51 -3.41 -6.71
CA LEU A 35 45.77 -2.29 -6.11
C LEU A 35 44.81 -1.65 -7.09
N VAL A 36 45.22 -1.41 -8.34
CA VAL A 36 44.34 -0.90 -9.41
C VAL A 36 43.17 -1.86 -9.68
N SER A 37 43.43 -3.17 -9.69
CA SER A 37 42.37 -4.18 -9.86
C SER A 37 41.37 -4.18 -8.69
N LEU A 38 41.86 -4.05 -7.46
CA LEU A 38 41.01 -3.95 -6.27
C LEU A 38 40.17 -2.67 -6.27
N ASP A 39 40.75 -1.53 -6.64
CA ASP A 39 40.05 -0.25 -6.71
C ASP A 39 38.89 -0.27 -7.71
N ASN A 40 39.12 -0.87 -8.88
CA ASN A 40 38.05 -1.10 -9.87
C ASN A 40 36.93 -2.00 -9.33
N ARG A 41 37.27 -3.05 -8.56
CA ARG A 41 36.28 -3.93 -7.95
C ARG A 41 35.48 -3.22 -6.86
N ILE A 42 36.13 -2.37 -6.05
CA ILE A 42 35.48 -1.56 -5.02
C ILE A 42 34.49 -0.60 -5.68
N THR A 43 34.93 0.15 -6.71
CA THR A 43 34.06 1.05 -7.49
C THR A 43 32.85 0.31 -8.09
N SER A 44 33.06 -0.91 -8.59
CA SER A 44 31.96 -1.74 -9.11
C SER A 44 30.96 -2.14 -8.02
N LEU A 45 31.45 -2.48 -6.82
CA LEU A 45 30.62 -2.83 -5.68
C LEU A 45 29.83 -1.62 -5.17
N ASP A 46 30.46 -0.44 -5.08
CA ASP A 46 29.79 0.80 -4.68
C ASP A 46 28.62 1.13 -5.59
N ASN A 47 28.82 1.04 -6.91
CA ASN A 47 27.74 1.22 -7.89
C ASN A 47 26.58 0.23 -7.70
N ARG A 48 26.89 -1.03 -7.36
CA ARG A 48 25.87 -2.05 -7.08
C ARG A 48 25.13 -1.76 -5.78
N ILE A 49 25.81 -1.30 -4.75
CA ILE A 49 25.20 -0.89 -3.47
C ILE A 49 24.24 0.27 -3.71
N THR A 50 24.67 1.33 -4.40
CA THR A 50 23.80 2.46 -4.75
C THR A 50 22.57 2.02 -5.55
N SER A 51 22.72 1.08 -6.49
CA SER A 51 21.59 0.52 -7.23
C SER A 51 20.61 -0.25 -6.33
N LEU A 52 21.12 -1.02 -5.36
CA LEU A 52 20.30 -1.73 -4.39
C LEU A 52 19.57 -0.78 -3.45
N ASP A 53 20.23 0.27 -2.95
CA ASP A 53 19.62 1.28 -2.10
C ASP A 53 18.43 1.95 -2.79
N ASN A 54 18.60 2.35 -4.06
CA ASN A 54 17.51 2.92 -4.86
C ASN A 54 16.33 1.96 -5.03
N ARG A 55 16.61 0.66 -5.20
CA ARG A 55 15.55 -0.38 -5.28
C ARG A 55 14.83 -0.56 -3.95
N ILE A 56 15.55 -0.53 -2.84
CA ILE A 56 14.98 -0.62 -1.48
C ILE A 56 14.05 0.58 -1.24
N THR A 57 14.50 1.81 -1.50
CA THR A 57 13.65 3.01 -1.38
C THR A 57 12.40 2.92 -2.26
N SER A 58 12.51 2.41 -3.48
CA SER A 58 11.33 2.21 -4.33
C SER A 58 10.37 1.15 -3.76
N LEU A 59 10.86 0.10 -3.12
CA LEU A 59 10.03 -0.92 -2.48
C LEU A 59 9.34 -0.36 -1.23
N ASP A 60 10.04 0.41 -0.40
CA ASP A 60 9.48 1.04 0.79
C ASP A 60 8.30 1.97 0.45
N ASN A 61 8.43 2.75 -0.63
CA ASN A 61 7.35 3.61 -1.12
C ASN A 61 6.13 2.78 -1.57
N LYS A 62 6.34 1.65 -2.26
CA LYS A 62 5.25 0.76 -2.67
C LYS A 62 4.56 0.10 -1.48
N ILE A 63 5.33 -0.34 -0.49
CA ILE A 63 4.80 -0.93 0.75
C ILE A 63 3.96 0.10 1.50
N THR A 64 4.40 1.35 1.58
CA THR A 64 3.66 2.43 2.22
C THR A 64 2.34 2.72 1.51
N SER A 65 2.34 2.76 0.17
CA SER A 65 1.10 2.90 -0.62
C SER A 65 0.14 1.74 -0.36
N LEU A 66 0.64 0.50 -0.34
CA LEU A 66 -0.18 -0.68 -0.06
C LEU A 66 -0.76 -0.67 1.37
N ASP A 67 0.00 -0.21 2.38
CA ASP A 67 -0.52 -0.08 3.75
C ASP A 67 -1.65 0.94 3.83
N MET A 68 -1.54 2.07 3.13
CA MET A 68 -2.61 3.08 3.07
C MET A 68 -3.88 2.52 2.41
N ASP A 69 -3.74 1.85 1.26
CA ASP A 69 -4.86 1.23 0.56
C ASP A 69 -5.53 0.14 1.42
N PHE A 70 -4.73 -0.69 2.09
CA PHE A 70 -5.23 -1.74 2.97
C PHE A 70 -6.02 -1.16 4.16
N ARG A 71 -5.50 -0.10 4.80
CA ARG A 71 -6.22 0.60 5.89
C ARG A 71 -7.52 1.22 5.42
N ALA A 72 -7.51 1.89 4.26
CA ALA A 72 -8.72 2.49 3.69
C ALA A 72 -9.79 1.42 3.39
N ASN A 73 -9.38 0.31 2.79
CA ASN A 73 -10.27 -0.82 2.50
C ASN A 73 -10.84 -1.43 3.78
N ASN A 74 -10.01 -1.65 4.81
CA ASN A 74 -10.48 -2.19 6.09
C ASN A 74 -11.47 -1.25 6.78
N ASN A 75 -11.24 0.07 6.75
CA ASN A 75 -12.16 1.04 7.32
C ASN A 75 -13.52 1.02 6.59
N SER A 76 -13.50 0.97 5.25
CA SER A 76 -14.72 0.85 4.44
C SER A 76 -15.50 -0.44 4.73
N LEU A 77 -14.79 -1.57 4.85
CA LEU A 77 -15.39 -2.85 5.22
C LEU A 77 -15.98 -2.83 6.63
N LEU A 78 -15.29 -2.20 7.60
CA LEU A 78 -15.79 -2.06 8.97
C LEU A 78 -17.09 -1.26 9.01
N CYS A 79 -17.15 -0.10 8.31
CA CYS A 79 -18.38 0.68 8.16
C CYS A 79 -19.52 -0.15 7.55
N ARG A 80 -19.22 -0.92 6.49
CA ARG A 80 -20.19 -1.81 5.83
C ARG A 80 -20.74 -2.87 6.77
N VAL A 81 -19.88 -3.57 7.50
CA VAL A 81 -20.27 -4.65 8.43
C VAL A 81 -21.14 -4.12 9.56
N ILE A 82 -20.76 -2.99 10.17
CA ILE A 82 -21.55 -2.36 11.24
C ILE A 82 -22.93 -1.95 10.71
N ALA A 83 -22.96 -1.26 9.57
CA ALA A 83 -24.20 -0.75 9.00
C ALA A 83 -25.15 -1.87 8.57
N LEU A 84 -24.66 -2.94 7.93
CA LEU A 84 -25.49 -4.08 7.54
C LEU A 84 -26.10 -4.76 8.77
N ARG A 85 -25.28 -5.03 9.80
CA ARG A 85 -25.76 -5.67 11.03
C ARG A 85 -26.82 -4.83 11.74
N GLU A 86 -26.61 -3.53 11.86
CA GLU A 86 -27.61 -2.65 12.50
C GLU A 86 -28.85 -2.49 11.61
N ASN A 87 -28.70 -2.45 10.29
CA ASN A 87 -29.83 -2.39 9.37
C ASN A 87 -30.73 -3.61 9.47
N ASP A 88 -30.18 -4.81 9.64
CA ASP A 88 -30.98 -6.01 9.85
C ASP A 88 -31.82 -5.90 11.15
N LEU A 89 -31.24 -5.32 12.21
CA LEU A 89 -31.98 -5.04 13.45
C LEU A 89 -33.07 -3.97 13.24
N ARG A 90 -32.76 -2.90 12.50
CA ARG A 90 -33.71 -1.81 12.21
C ARG A 90 -34.85 -2.28 11.30
N ARG A 91 -34.58 -3.10 10.30
CA ARG A 91 -35.60 -3.79 9.47
C ARG A 91 -36.52 -4.62 10.35
N ASN A 92 -35.98 -5.48 11.20
CA ASN A 92 -36.80 -6.29 12.12
C ASN A 92 -37.70 -5.44 13.02
N ARG A 93 -37.19 -4.31 13.54
CA ARG A 93 -37.99 -3.34 14.33
C ARG A 93 -39.09 -2.70 13.48
N ASN A 94 -38.75 -2.27 12.26
CA ASN A 94 -39.69 -1.64 11.33
C ASN A 94 -40.80 -2.63 10.91
N ASN A 95 -40.44 -3.88 10.60
CA ASN A 95 -41.39 -4.96 10.27
C ASN A 95 -42.38 -5.16 11.42
N ALA A 96 -41.87 -5.33 12.64
CA ALA A 96 -42.70 -5.52 13.82
C ALA A 96 -43.63 -4.32 14.07
N ALA A 97 -43.14 -3.10 13.89
CA ALA A 97 -43.91 -1.88 14.07
C ALA A 97 -45.05 -1.76 13.03
N VAL A 98 -44.74 -2.01 11.76
CA VAL A 98 -45.70 -1.90 10.65
C VAL A 98 -46.77 -2.99 10.68
N ILE A 99 -46.44 -4.20 11.14
CA ILE A 99 -47.42 -5.28 11.33
C ILE A 99 -48.52 -4.86 12.31
N LEU A 100 -48.17 -4.11 13.35
CA LEU A 100 -49.11 -3.63 14.36
C LEU A 100 -49.88 -2.39 13.91
N ASN A 101 -49.20 -1.45 13.23
CA ASN A 101 -49.79 -0.22 12.74
C ASN A 101 -49.07 0.24 11.47
N THR A 102 -49.80 0.37 10.36
CA THR A 102 -49.25 0.81 9.06
C THR A 102 -48.71 2.25 9.07
N HIS A 103 -49.10 3.06 10.06
CA HIS A 103 -48.59 4.42 10.29
C HIS A 103 -47.52 4.48 11.40
N ALA A 104 -46.95 3.34 11.79
CA ALA A 104 -45.88 3.33 12.78
C ALA A 104 -44.63 4.05 12.26
N SER A 105 -43.93 4.71 13.19
CA SER A 105 -42.67 5.38 12.88
C SER A 105 -41.60 4.36 12.48
N LEU A 106 -40.97 4.58 11.34
CA LEU A 106 -39.84 3.81 10.87
C LEU A 106 -38.54 4.32 11.48
N SER A 107 -37.68 3.40 11.87
CA SER A 107 -36.30 3.67 12.24
C SER A 107 -35.47 3.82 10.95
N PRO A 108 -34.74 4.95 10.77
CA PRO A 108 -33.90 5.15 9.60
C PRO A 108 -32.85 4.07 9.40
N LEU A 109 -32.67 3.54 8.20
CA LEU A 109 -31.52 2.67 7.96
C LEU A 109 -30.22 3.48 7.94
N LEU A 110 -29.11 2.80 8.20
CA LEU A 110 -27.75 3.33 8.10
C LEU A 110 -27.24 3.23 6.66
N ASN A 111 -26.55 4.28 6.22
CA ASN A 111 -25.74 4.25 5.02
C ASN A 111 -24.57 3.29 5.24
N ILE A 112 -24.48 2.31 4.37
CA ILE A 112 -23.52 1.22 4.45
C ILE A 112 -22.05 1.62 4.16
N HIS A 113 -21.81 2.85 3.70
CA HIS A 113 -20.47 3.37 3.45
C HIS A 113 -19.97 4.21 4.62
N THR A 114 -20.87 4.76 5.43
CA THR A 114 -20.52 5.70 6.51
C THR A 114 -20.94 5.22 7.90
N ALA A 115 -21.83 4.22 7.99
CA ALA A 115 -22.49 3.77 9.22
C ALA A 115 -23.30 4.86 9.95
N ILE A 116 -23.74 5.88 9.21
CA ILE A 116 -24.59 6.99 9.71
C ILE A 116 -26.00 6.82 9.17
N GLU A 117 -27.01 7.27 9.90
CA GLU A 117 -28.40 7.27 9.45
C GLU A 117 -28.56 7.96 8.10
N ILE A 118 -29.35 7.35 7.22
CA ILE A 118 -29.63 7.90 5.90
C ILE A 118 -30.51 9.14 6.09
N ALA A 119 -30.06 10.26 5.54
CA ALA A 119 -30.83 11.50 5.53
C ALA A 119 -32.09 11.35 4.66
N GLU A 120 -33.15 12.09 5.00
CA GLU A 120 -34.45 12.07 4.29
C GLU A 120 -35.12 10.68 4.29
N PHE A 121 -34.76 9.80 5.22
CA PHE A 121 -35.42 8.51 5.37
C PHE A 121 -36.90 8.70 5.73
N PRO A 122 -37.83 7.94 5.11
CA PRO A 122 -39.26 8.10 5.36
C PRO A 122 -39.61 7.82 6.81
N LYS A 123 -40.45 8.67 7.40
CA LYS A 123 -40.86 8.57 8.81
C LYS A 123 -41.85 7.42 9.03
N ASP A 124 -42.61 7.05 8.01
CA ASP A 124 -43.61 5.99 7.99
C ASP A 124 -43.80 5.48 6.54
N LEU A 125 -44.63 4.45 6.35
CA LEU A 125 -44.90 3.95 5.00
C LEU A 125 -45.65 4.94 4.12
N GLY A 126 -46.42 5.89 4.68
CA GLY A 126 -47.13 6.90 3.90
C GLY A 126 -46.17 7.88 3.25
N SER A 127 -45.31 8.49 4.08
CA SER A 127 -44.28 9.45 3.67
C SER A 127 -43.27 8.85 2.67
N LEU A 128 -43.04 7.53 2.68
CA LEU A 128 -42.26 6.85 1.64
C LEU A 128 -42.83 7.09 0.24
N TYR A 129 -44.15 7.00 0.07
CA TYR A 129 -44.81 7.24 -1.21
C TYR A 129 -45.00 8.72 -1.55
N GLU A 130 -44.61 9.62 -0.65
CA GLU A 130 -44.55 11.06 -0.88
C GLU A 130 -43.16 11.54 -1.32
N LEU A 131 -42.11 10.72 -1.09
CA LEU A 131 -40.76 11.04 -1.53
C LEU A 131 -40.65 11.19 -3.04
N ASN A 132 -39.79 12.14 -3.44
CA ASN A 132 -39.43 12.35 -4.84
C ASN A 132 -38.38 11.31 -5.31
N ALA A 133 -38.20 11.23 -6.63
CA ALA A 133 -37.29 10.25 -7.23
C ALA A 133 -35.82 10.43 -6.83
N LEU A 134 -35.39 11.66 -6.55
CA LEU A 134 -34.00 11.96 -6.20
C LEU A 134 -33.68 11.46 -4.78
N ASP A 135 -34.59 11.67 -3.83
CA ASP A 135 -34.40 11.25 -2.44
C ASP A 135 -34.46 9.73 -2.32
N ILE A 136 -35.40 9.07 -3.01
CA ILE A 136 -35.44 7.60 -3.05
C ILE A 136 -34.17 7.04 -3.66
N ARG A 137 -33.69 7.63 -4.77
CA ARG A 137 -32.43 7.24 -5.40
C ARG A 137 -31.26 7.32 -4.41
N ARG A 138 -31.12 8.45 -3.70
CA ARG A 138 -30.06 8.64 -2.70
C ARG A 138 -30.14 7.61 -1.57
N ILE A 139 -31.34 7.31 -1.09
CA ILE A 139 -31.53 6.30 -0.03
C ILE A 139 -31.14 4.90 -0.53
N LEU A 140 -31.58 4.51 -1.72
CA LEU A 140 -31.27 3.21 -2.32
C LEU A 140 -29.77 3.07 -2.61
N GLU A 141 -29.12 4.11 -3.14
CA GLU A 141 -27.67 4.13 -3.37
C GLU A 141 -26.88 4.02 -2.04
N ALA A 142 -27.35 4.70 -0.98
CA ALA A 142 -26.80 4.57 0.37
C ALA A 142 -26.96 3.14 0.96
N LEU A 143 -27.84 2.33 0.38
CA LEU A 143 -28.06 0.91 0.71
C LEU A 143 -27.43 -0.07 -0.32
N HIS A 144 -26.62 0.42 -1.27
CA HIS A 144 -26.02 -0.35 -2.38
C HIS A 144 -27.03 -0.98 -3.34
N MET A 145 -28.24 -0.45 -3.41
CA MET A 145 -29.27 -1.01 -4.28
C MET A 145 -29.17 -0.38 -5.67
N THR A 146 -29.21 -1.20 -6.71
CA THR A 146 -29.21 -0.73 -8.10
C THR A 146 -30.46 0.09 -8.39
N VAL A 147 -30.28 1.30 -8.91
CA VAL A 147 -31.33 2.27 -9.27
C VAL A 147 -31.37 2.58 -10.77
N GLU A 148 -30.44 2.01 -11.54
CA GLU A 148 -30.33 2.24 -12.97
C GLU A 148 -31.50 1.57 -13.72
N GLY A 149 -32.12 2.30 -14.63
CA GLY A 149 -33.25 1.82 -15.44
C GLY A 149 -34.58 1.63 -14.70
N LYS A 150 -34.66 1.95 -13.41
CA LYS A 150 -35.89 1.81 -12.61
C LYS A 150 -36.76 3.05 -12.68
N ASP A 151 -38.07 2.86 -12.79
CA ASP A 151 -39.03 3.94 -12.66
C ASP A 151 -39.28 4.29 -11.18
N LEU A 152 -40.10 5.31 -10.92
CA LEU A 152 -40.41 5.75 -9.55
C LEU A 152 -41.18 4.69 -8.75
N GLY A 153 -42.05 3.91 -9.40
CA GLY A 153 -42.82 2.85 -8.75
C GLY A 153 -41.91 1.71 -8.30
N ASP A 154 -41.01 1.26 -9.19
CA ASP A 154 -40.01 0.24 -8.92
C ASP A 154 -39.09 0.66 -7.75
N MET A 155 -38.59 1.89 -7.78
CA MET A 155 -37.73 2.42 -6.71
C MET A 155 -38.48 2.53 -5.37
N ARG A 156 -39.77 2.88 -5.38
CA ARG A 156 -40.59 2.92 -4.14
C ARG A 156 -40.78 1.53 -3.56
N GLU A 157 -41.07 0.54 -4.39
CA GLU A 157 -41.22 -0.83 -3.90
C GLU A 157 -39.89 -1.40 -3.41
N ASP A 158 -38.78 -1.10 -4.07
CA ASP A 158 -37.45 -1.45 -3.58
C ASP A 158 -37.14 -0.82 -2.23
N LEU A 159 -37.45 0.47 -2.05
CA LEU A 159 -37.25 1.15 -0.76
C LEU A 159 -38.15 0.54 0.31
N ARG A 160 -39.41 0.23 -0.02
CA ARG A 160 -40.33 -0.44 0.90
C ARG A 160 -39.75 -1.79 1.33
N ARG A 161 -39.35 -2.64 0.38
CA ARG A 161 -38.72 -3.94 0.67
C ARG A 161 -37.44 -3.79 1.48
N ALA A 162 -36.59 -2.81 1.16
CA ALA A 162 -35.36 -2.58 1.90
C ALA A 162 -35.60 -2.15 3.35
N THR A 163 -36.74 -1.50 3.63
CA THR A 163 -37.09 -0.91 4.92
C THR A 163 -37.89 -1.84 5.81
N VAL A 164 -38.80 -2.63 5.22
CA VAL A 164 -39.78 -3.45 5.95
C VAL A 164 -39.89 -4.93 5.50
N ASN A 165 -38.92 -5.48 4.76
CA ASN A 165 -38.82 -6.93 4.52
C ASN A 165 -37.58 -7.54 5.17
#